data_AF-A0A2A5G804-F1
#
_entry.id   AF-A0A2A5G804-F1
#
_cell.length_a   1.000
_cell.length_b   1.000
_cell.length_c   1.000
_cell.angle_alpha   90.00
_cell.angle_beta   90.00
_cell.angle_gamma   90.00
#
_symmetry.space_group_name_H-M   'P 1'
#
loop_
_entity.id
_entity.type
_entity.pdbx_description
1 polymer ?
#
loop_
_entity_poly.entity_id
_entity_poly.type
_entity_poly.pdbx_seq_one_letter_code
_entity_poly.pdbx_strand_id
1 'polypeptide(L)'
;MRKAIAGLKKQQPDFIVAEFFYGYGNNYAGVNISNLDVLLYSLQKYSAQTKVIVLVEKNEYKHVDKLNNIIKLHNVLKYPVNEKQIQKSLSS
;
A
#
# COMPACT_ATOMS: atom_id res chain seq x y z
N MET A 1 0.97 -11.25 3.25
CA MET A 1 2.23 -10.53 2.96
C MET A 1 3.38 -11.39 2.41
N ARG A 2 3.74 -12.54 3.00
CA ARG A 2 4.92 -13.35 2.57
C ARG A 2 4.98 -13.67 1.06
N LYS A 3 3.86 -14.04 0.44
CA LYS A 3 3.80 -14.34 -1.01
C LYS A 3 4.06 -13.11 -1.88
N ALA A 4 3.50 -11.95 -1.52
CA ALA A 4 3.71 -10.69 -2.25
C ALA A 4 5.19 -10.30 -2.25
N ILE A 5 5.85 -10.35 -1.09
CA ILE A 5 7.29 -10.04 -0.95
C ILE A 5 8.15 -11.04 -1.74
N ALA A 6 7.79 -12.32 -1.75
CA ALA A 6 8.49 -13.31 -2.58
C ALA A 6 8.33 -13.01 -4.09
N GLY A 7 7.17 -12.48 -4.50
CA GLY A 7 6.92 -11.98 -5.86
C GLY A 7 7.82 -10.79 -6.21
N LEU A 8 7.96 -9.81 -5.31
CA LEU A 8 8.81 -8.63 -5.52
C LEU A 8 10.28 -8.95 -5.81
N LYS A 9 10.79 -10.05 -5.23
CA LYS A 9 12.16 -10.49 -5.47
C LYS A 9 12.36 -11.10 -6.86
N LYS A 10 11.28 -11.53 -7.51
CA LYS A 10 11.30 -12.17 -8.83
C LYS A 10 10.85 -11.24 -9.95
N GLN A 11 9.99 -10.29 -9.63
CA GLN A 11 9.35 -9.37 -10.57
C GLN A 11 9.32 -7.98 -9.92
N GLN A 12 9.69 -6.95 -10.69
CA GLN A 12 9.57 -5.56 -10.29
C GLN A 12 8.34 -4.96 -10.98
N PRO A 13 7.15 -5.01 -10.34
CA PRO A 13 5.94 -4.52 -10.98
C PRO A 13 5.96 -2.99 -11.06
N ASP A 14 5.41 -2.43 -12.14
CA ASP A 14 5.23 -0.98 -12.25
C ASP A 14 4.25 -0.44 -11.20
N PHE A 15 3.23 -1.24 -10.85
CA PHE A 15 2.19 -0.87 -9.91
C PHE A 15 1.92 -1.97 -8.89
N ILE A 16 1.58 -1.54 -7.67
CA ILE A 16 0.91 -2.39 -6.68
C ILE A 16 -0.36 -1.72 -6.24
N VAL A 17 -1.44 -2.51 -6.20
CA VAL A 17 -2.71 -2.13 -5.60
C VAL A 17 -2.85 -2.93 -4.31
N ALA A 18 -3.06 -2.26 -3.19
CA ALA A 18 -3.18 -2.91 -1.89
C ALA A 18 -4.25 -2.25 -1.02
N GLU A 19 -4.95 -3.07 -0.25
CA GLU A 19 -5.96 -2.61 0.70
C GLU A 19 -5.30 -2.25 2.04
N PHE A 20 -5.61 -1.05 2.53
CA PHE A 20 -5.08 -0.52 3.79
C PHE A 20 -6.03 -0.79 4.94
N PHE A 21 -5.45 -1.31 6.01
CA PHE A 21 -6.07 -1.47 7.32
C PHE A 21 -5.17 -0.85 8.37
N TYR A 22 -5.71 0.05 9.19
CA TYR A 22 -4.92 0.71 10.22
C TYR A 22 -4.64 -0.24 11.39
N GLY A 23 -3.39 -0.25 11.86
CA GLY A 23 -3.00 -0.99 13.05
C GLY A 23 -3.42 -0.23 14.31
N TYR A 24 -4.58 -0.52 14.88
CA TYR A 24 -5.07 0.08 16.14
C TYR A 24 -4.28 -0.35 17.41
N GLY A 25 -3.01 -0.76 17.27
CA GLY A 25 -2.15 -1.19 18.38
C GLY A 25 -2.30 -2.67 18.78
N ASN A 26 -3.23 -3.42 18.18
CA ASN A 26 -3.48 -4.82 18.55
C ASN A 26 -2.61 -5.86 17.79
N ASN A 27 -1.65 -5.40 16.97
CA ASN A 27 -0.73 -6.26 16.24
C ASN A 27 0.51 -6.56 17.09
N TYR A 28 0.39 -7.40 18.12
CA TYR A 28 1.39 -8.10 19.00
C TYR A 28 2.71 -7.39 19.41
N ALA A 29 3.01 -6.19 18.94
CA ALA A 29 4.27 -5.47 19.11
C ALA A 29 4.11 -3.93 18.98
N GLY A 30 2.96 -3.40 18.52
CA GLY A 30 2.74 -1.95 18.42
C GLY A 30 3.65 -1.19 17.43
N VAL A 31 4.49 -1.89 16.67
CA VAL A 31 5.55 -1.30 15.83
C VAL A 31 5.05 -0.86 14.45
N ASN A 32 4.02 -1.51 13.91
CA ASN A 32 3.54 -1.24 12.55
C ASN A 32 2.33 -0.28 12.56
N ILE A 33 2.38 0.72 11.69
CA ILE A 33 1.31 1.66 11.34
C ILE A 33 0.11 0.93 10.74
N SER A 34 0.35 -0.09 9.90
CA SER A 34 -0.67 -0.78 9.11
C SER A 34 -0.31 -2.22 8.75
N ASN A 35 -1.23 -2.91 8.07
CA ASN A 35 -0.98 -4.20 7.43
C ASN A 35 0.06 -4.13 6.28
N LEU A 36 0.35 -2.94 5.74
CA LEU A 36 1.21 -2.76 4.56
C LEU A 36 2.68 -2.51 4.89
N ASP A 37 3.02 -2.13 6.12
CA ASP A 37 4.36 -1.65 6.51
C ASP A 37 5.50 -2.54 6.00
N VAL A 38 5.42 -3.85 6.27
CA VAL A 38 6.45 -4.81 5.85
C VAL A 38 6.60 -4.87 4.33
N LEU A 39 5.51 -4.71 3.58
CA LEU A 39 5.55 -4.64 2.12
C LEU A 39 6.18 -3.34 1.66
N LEU A 40 5.79 -2.20 2.22
CA LEU A 40 6.29 -0.89 1.81
C LEU A 40 7.79 -0.77 2.08
N TYR A 41 8.28 -1.24 3.23
CA TYR A 41 9.73 -1.34 3.49
C TYR A 41 10.44 -2.30 2.53
N SER A 42 9.79 -3.41 2.15
CA SER A 42 10.36 -4.33 1.16
C SER A 42 10.43 -3.69 -0.23
N LEU A 43 9.45 -2.87 -0.61
CA LEU A 43 9.44 -2.16 -1.89
C LEU A 43 10.59 -1.16 -1.99
N GLN A 44 10.84 -0.38 -0.94
CA GLN A 44 11.99 0.52 -0.91
C GLN A 44 13.32 -0.20 -1.22
N LYS A 45 13.45 -1.45 -0.74
CA LYS A 45 14.67 -2.24 -0.93
C LYS A 45 14.77 -2.93 -2.30
N TYR A 46 13.67 -3.48 -2.79
CA TYR A 46 13.68 -4.41 -3.93
C TYR A 46 13.06 -3.84 -5.22
N SER A 47 12.20 -2.83 -5.11
CA SER A 47 11.44 -2.28 -6.24
C SER A 47 11.04 -0.83 -5.98
N ALA A 48 12.04 0.05 -5.80
CA ALA A 48 11.84 1.45 -5.40
C ALA A 48 11.04 2.28 -6.42
N GLN A 49 10.97 1.83 -7.68
CA GLN A 49 10.21 2.48 -8.74
C GLN A 49 8.73 2.06 -8.80
N THR A 50 8.34 1.01 -8.06
CA THR A 50 6.95 0.55 -8.03
C THR A 50 6.03 1.62 -7.46
N LYS A 51 5.03 2.01 -8.24
CA LYS A 51 3.97 2.95 -7.85
C LYS A 51 2.96 2.25 -6.95
N VAL A 52 2.75 2.78 -5.75
CA VAL A 52 1.82 2.20 -4.76
C VAL A 52 0.47 2.89 -4.81
N ILE A 53 -0.57 2.13 -5.12
CA ILE A 53 -1.97 2.54 -5.06
C ILE A 53 -2.62 1.88 -3.84
N VAL A 54 -3.21 2.68 -2.97
CA VAL A 54 -3.88 2.19 -1.77
C VAL A 54 -5.39 2.27 -1.92
N LEU A 55 -6.09 1.18 -1.62
CA LEU A 55 -7.54 1.15 -1.43
C LEU A 55 -7.84 1.27 0.06
N VAL A 56 -8.78 2.12 0.46
CA VAL A 56 -9.04 2.38 1.87
C VAL A 56 -10.50 2.68 2.16
N GLU A 57 -10.95 2.23 3.33
CA GLU A 57 -12.26 2.59 3.86
C GLU A 57 -12.35 4.06 4.26
N LYS A 58 -13.54 4.65 4.12
CA LYS A 58 -13.74 6.09 4.35
C LYS A 58 -13.34 6.53 5.76
N ASN A 59 -13.59 5.70 6.77
CA ASN A 59 -13.26 5.94 8.18
C ASN A 59 -11.75 5.81 8.48
N GLU A 60 -11.02 5.03 7.69
CA GLU A 60 -9.59 4.77 7.85
C GLU A 60 -8.71 5.72 7.03
N TYR A 61 -9.28 6.43 6.04
CA TYR A 61 -8.55 7.35 5.16
C TYR A 61 -7.65 8.35 5.91
N LYS A 62 -8.11 8.85 7.07
CA LYS A 62 -7.35 9.78 7.93
C LYS A 62 -6.00 9.23 8.41
N HIS A 63 -5.78 7.92 8.31
CA HIS A 63 -4.54 7.26 8.72
C HIS A 63 -3.61 6.93 7.56
N VAL A 64 -4.07 7.04 6.31
CA VAL A 64 -3.29 6.65 5.12
C VAL A 64 -2.06 7.53 4.94
N ASP A 65 -2.15 8.81 5.28
CA ASP A 65 -1.01 9.74 5.14
C ASP A 65 0.20 9.32 5.98
N LYS A 66 -0.01 8.49 7.02
CA LYS A 66 1.09 7.92 7.81
C LYS A 66 2.00 7.01 6.97
N LEU A 67 1.49 6.41 5.90
CA LEU A 67 2.28 5.58 4.99
C LEU A 67 3.30 6.40 4.18
N ASN A 68 3.07 7.71 3.98
CA ASN A 68 4.01 8.58 3.27
C ASN A 68 5.35 8.71 4.01
N ASN A 69 5.41 8.38 5.31
CA ASN A 69 6.65 8.28 6.07
C ASN A 69 7.50 7.05 5.68
N ILE A 70 6.88 6.05 5.05
CA ILE A 70 7.56 4.84 4.55
C ILE A 70 7.79 4.99 3.05
N ILE A 71 6.74 5.24 2.26
CA ILE A 71 6.87 5.41 0.81
C ILE A 71 5.84 6.40 0.31
N LYS A 72 6.23 7.23 -0.65
CA LYS A 72 5.30 8.15 -1.31
C LYS A 72 4.27 7.35 -2.09
N LEU A 73 3.00 7.48 -1.71
CA LEU A 73 1.90 6.83 -2.43
C LEU A 73 1.69 7.48 -3.80
N HIS A 74 1.44 6.66 -4.81
CA HIS A 74 1.08 7.13 -6.16
C HIS A 74 -0.36 7.60 -6.20
N ASN A 75 -1.28 6.82 -5.63
CA ASN A 75 -2.68 7.21 -5.51
C ASN A 75 -3.37 6.55 -4.31
N VAL A 76 -4.44 7.17 -3.83
CA VAL A 76 -5.29 6.63 -2.76
C VAL A 76 -6.75 6.65 -3.21
N LEU A 77 -7.38 5.48 -3.28
CA LEU A 77 -8.76 5.29 -3.69
C LEU A 77 -9.61 4.93 -2.48
N LYS A 78 -10.67 5.71 -2.23
CA LYS A 78 -11.63 5.47 -1.15
C LYS A 78 -12.73 4.55 -1.63
N TYR A 79 -13.12 3.57 -0.82
CA TYR A 79 -14.28 2.75 -1.12
C TYR A 79 -15.60 3.56 -1.11
N PRO A 80 -16.58 3.19 -1.96
CA PRO A 80 -16.50 2.13 -2.98
C PRO A 80 -15.61 2.54 -4.17
N VAL A 81 -14.79 1.59 -4.65
CA VAL A 81 -13.88 1.79 -5.79
C VAL A 81 -14.46 1.10 -7.02
N ASN A 82 -14.52 1.82 -8.14
CA ASN A 82 -14.94 1.28 -9.43
C ASN A 82 -13.75 1.12 -10.40
N GLU A 83 -14.00 0.36 -11.48
CA GLU A 83 -12.98 0.04 -12.48
C GLU A 83 -12.34 1.27 -13.12
N LYS A 84 -13.13 2.31 -13.42
CA LYS A 84 -12.62 3.56 -14.03
C LYS A 84 -11.62 4.28 -13.13
N GLN A 85 -11.83 4.26 -11.81
CA GLN A 85 -10.90 4.86 -10.85
C GLN A 85 -9.56 4.11 -10.82
N ILE A 86 -9.59 2.77 -10.91
CA ILE A 86 -8.39 1.94 -10.95
C ILE A 86 -7.65 2.19 -12.27
N GLN A 87 -8.34 2.10 -13.41
CA GLN A 87 -7.74 2.34 -14.74
C GLN A 87 -7.03 3.69 -14.82
N LYS A 88 -7.69 4.76 -14.34
CA LYS A 88 -7.09 6.11 -14.28
C LYS A 88 -5.80 6.14 -13.45
N SER A 89 -5.74 5.36 -12.37
CA SER A 89 -4.56 5.29 -11.50
C SER A 89 -3.39 4.55 -12.16
N LEU A 90 -3.67 3.58 -13.03
CA LEU A 90 -2.68 2.80 -13.76
C LEU A 90 -2.13 3.54 -15.01
N SER A 91 -2.87 4.51 -15.54
CA SER A 91 -2.49 5.27 -16.73
C SER A 91 -1.77 6.60 -16.42
N SER A 92 -1.57 6.93 -15.15
CA SER A 92 -0.92 8.17 -14.67
C SER A 92 0.53 7.92 -14.26
#